data_AF-A0A354PEX4-F1
#
_entry.id   AF-A0A354PEX4-F1
#
_cell.length_a   1.000
_cell.length_b   1.000
_cell.length_c   1.000
_cell.angle_alpha   90.00
_cell.angle_beta   90.00
_cell.angle_gamma   90.00
#
_symmetry.space_group_name_H-M   'P 1'
#
loop_
_entity.id
_entity.type
_entity.pdbx_description
1 polymer ?
#
loop_
_entity_poly.entity_id
_entity_poly.type
_entity_poly.pdbx_seq_one_letter_code
_entity_poly.pdbx_strand_id
1 'polypeptide(L)'
;MNYGAPSNANYLESLVRSAPPARLRLMLIEKGIGLCQVVSDRIKASTAKVVWDEQSLHLFDVLNELLSGVASDDIPVTRQVADLYVFLLQHLNKAITVGDYSMIDELRLVLETEAETWRMVCAQSASGSPDVFANSLGKHGEPVNTQTTSTRAPAPNAYRAQPAPHRSEDRPTLSSSLNLQG
;
A
#
# COMPACT_ATOMS: atom_id res chain seq x y z
N MET A 1 -28.69 -16.67 -35.25
CA MET A 1 -28.54 -16.58 -33.78
C MET A 1 -27.11 -16.20 -33.47
N ASN A 2 -26.87 -15.29 -32.54
CA ASN A 2 -25.52 -14.98 -32.03
C ASN A 2 -25.50 -15.34 -30.53
N TYR A 3 -24.72 -16.35 -30.15
CA TYR A 3 -24.62 -16.79 -28.76
C TYR A 3 -23.52 -15.98 -28.05
N GLY A 4 -23.89 -14.80 -27.55
CA GLY A 4 -23.00 -14.00 -26.71
C GLY A 4 -22.60 -14.76 -25.45
N ALA A 5 -21.31 -14.68 -25.06
CA ALA A 5 -20.75 -15.37 -23.91
C ALA A 5 -20.32 -14.38 -22.78
N PRO A 6 -21.27 -13.78 -22.04
CA PRO A 6 -20.96 -12.82 -20.96
C PRO A 6 -20.76 -13.50 -19.58
N SER A 7 -20.34 -14.77 -19.54
CA SER A 7 -20.19 -15.50 -18.27
C SER A 7 -18.93 -15.09 -17.48
N ASN A 8 -17.77 -15.13 -18.12
CA ASN A 8 -16.49 -14.90 -17.42
C ASN A 8 -16.28 -13.43 -17.01
N ALA A 9 -16.65 -12.47 -17.86
CA ALA A 9 -16.44 -11.04 -17.57
C ALA A 9 -17.23 -10.58 -16.34
N ASN A 10 -18.52 -10.91 -16.27
CA ASN A 10 -19.38 -10.56 -15.13
C ASN A 10 -18.94 -11.26 -13.83
N TYR A 11 -18.41 -12.49 -13.91
CA TYR A 11 -17.87 -13.20 -12.76
C TYR A 11 -16.60 -12.53 -12.22
N LEU A 12 -15.64 -12.20 -13.10
CA LEU A 12 -14.41 -11.50 -12.72
C LEU A 12 -14.70 -10.10 -12.16
N GLU A 13 -15.64 -9.36 -12.76
CA GLU A 13 -16.06 -8.05 -12.24
C GLU A 13 -16.68 -8.17 -10.84
N SER A 14 -17.53 -9.19 -10.60
CA SER A 14 -18.11 -9.46 -9.29
C SER A 14 -17.06 -9.79 -8.23
N LEU A 15 -16.05 -10.61 -8.59
CA LEU A 15 -14.91 -10.90 -7.71
C LEU A 15 -14.10 -9.65 -7.37
N VAL A 16 -13.78 -8.80 -8.35
CA VAL A 16 -13.07 -7.53 -8.13
C VAL A 16 -13.89 -6.61 -7.23
N ARG A 17 -15.19 -6.44 -7.51
CA ARG A 17 -16.08 -5.53 -6.78
C ARG A 17 -16.31 -5.93 -5.31
N SER A 18 -16.11 -7.20 -4.96
CA SER A 18 -16.31 -7.74 -3.61
C SER A 18 -15.01 -8.12 -2.88
N ALA A 19 -13.85 -8.00 -3.52
CA ALA A 19 -12.56 -8.35 -2.92
C ALA A 19 -12.09 -7.33 -1.86
N PRO A 20 -11.62 -7.78 -0.68
CA PRO A 20 -10.92 -6.91 0.26
C PRO A 20 -9.66 -6.28 -0.37
N PRO A 21 -9.19 -5.10 0.08
CA PRO A 21 -8.05 -4.39 -0.53
C PRO A 21 -6.77 -5.24 -0.64
N ALA A 22 -6.46 -6.07 0.36
CA ALA A 22 -5.32 -6.99 0.30
C ALA A 22 -5.45 -8.04 -0.82
N ARG A 23 -6.66 -8.52 -1.11
CA ARG A 23 -6.92 -9.47 -2.20
C ARG A 23 -6.87 -8.79 -3.56
N LEU A 24 -7.34 -7.54 -3.69
CA LEU A 24 -7.16 -6.73 -4.91
C LEU A 24 -5.68 -6.54 -5.24
N ARG A 25 -4.86 -6.20 -4.25
CA ARG A 25 -3.40 -6.06 -4.43
C ARG A 25 -2.74 -7.38 -4.83
N LEU A 26 -3.12 -8.50 -4.19
CA LEU A 26 -2.65 -9.83 -4.58
C LEU A 26 -3.06 -10.18 -6.02
N MET A 27 -4.27 -9.84 -6.47
CA MET A 27 -4.72 -10.07 -7.86
C MET A 27 -3.91 -9.25 -8.88
N LEU A 28 -3.46 -8.04 -8.54
CA LEU A 28 -2.54 -7.27 -9.39
C LEU A 28 -1.16 -7.93 -9.49
N ILE A 29 -0.61 -8.43 -8.38
CA ILE A 29 0.68 -9.14 -8.37
C ILE A 29 0.57 -10.46 -9.16
N GLU A 30 -0.51 -11.24 -8.96
CA GLU A 30 -0.78 -12.47 -9.70
C GLU A 30 -0.91 -12.22 -11.22
N LYS A 31 -1.54 -11.10 -11.63
CA LYS A 31 -1.54 -10.63 -13.04
C LYS A 31 -0.13 -10.26 -13.52
N GLY A 32 0.64 -9.57 -12.70
CA GLY A 32 2.02 -9.17 -13.00
C GLY A 32 2.94 -10.36 -13.29
N ILE A 33 2.90 -11.40 -12.45
CA ILE A 33 3.66 -12.65 -12.65
C ILE A 33 3.34 -13.29 -14.01
N GLY A 34 2.05 -13.39 -14.36
CA GLY A 34 1.62 -13.93 -15.66
C GLY A 34 2.12 -13.11 -16.85
N LEU A 35 2.07 -11.78 -16.75
CA LEU A 35 2.60 -10.89 -17.79
C LEU A 35 4.13 -11.00 -17.92
N CYS A 36 4.87 -11.16 -16.81
CA CYS A 36 6.32 -11.40 -16.87
C CYS A 36 6.65 -12.64 -17.70
N GLN A 37 5.93 -13.74 -17.50
CA GLN A 37 6.15 -14.95 -18.30
C GLN A 37 5.88 -14.69 -19.79
N VAL A 38 4.77 -14.04 -20.15
CA VAL A 38 4.45 -13.72 -21.57
C VAL A 38 5.50 -12.80 -22.20
N VAL A 39 6.00 -11.79 -21.47
CA VAL A 39 7.05 -10.88 -21.96
C VAL A 39 8.39 -11.62 -22.10
N SER A 40 8.76 -12.44 -21.11
CA SER A 40 9.97 -13.26 -21.11
C SER A 40 10.00 -14.23 -22.30
N ASP A 41 8.90 -14.95 -22.54
CA ASP A 41 8.76 -15.89 -23.66
C ASP A 41 8.75 -15.16 -25.02
N ARG A 42 8.20 -13.94 -25.12
CA ARG A 42 8.29 -13.09 -26.31
C ARG A 42 9.72 -12.63 -26.62
N ILE A 43 10.50 -12.25 -25.59
CA ILE A 43 11.92 -11.91 -25.76
C ILE A 43 12.70 -13.13 -26.22
N LYS A 44 12.51 -14.29 -25.57
CA LYS A 44 13.14 -15.58 -25.95
C LYS A 44 12.83 -15.99 -27.40
N ALA A 45 11.64 -15.67 -27.91
CA ALA A 45 11.21 -15.98 -29.27
C ALA A 45 11.61 -14.93 -30.33
N SER A 46 12.09 -13.74 -29.93
CA SER A 46 12.39 -12.66 -30.87
C SER A 46 13.76 -12.83 -31.53
N THR A 47 13.77 -12.99 -32.86
CA THR A 47 14.98 -12.90 -33.69
C THR A 47 15.34 -11.46 -34.08
N ALA A 48 14.47 -10.50 -33.79
CA ALA A 48 14.65 -9.08 -34.06
C ALA A 48 14.94 -8.28 -32.77
N LYS A 49 15.35 -7.03 -32.92
CA LYS A 49 15.53 -6.11 -31.78
C LYS A 49 14.22 -5.99 -31.00
N VAL A 50 14.27 -6.30 -29.71
CA VAL A 50 13.15 -6.13 -28.78
C VAL A 50 12.75 -4.65 -28.68
N VAL A 51 11.44 -4.42 -28.62
CA VAL A 51 10.81 -3.12 -28.44
C VAL A 51 9.64 -3.27 -27.46
N TRP A 52 9.18 -2.16 -26.91
CA TRP A 52 7.94 -2.12 -26.12
C TRP A 52 6.76 -2.60 -26.97
N ASP A 53 5.97 -3.49 -26.37
CA ASP A 53 4.76 -4.09 -26.94
C ASP A 53 3.59 -3.99 -25.93
N GLU A 54 2.40 -4.40 -26.35
CA GLU A 54 1.20 -4.38 -25.50
C GLU A 54 1.39 -5.11 -24.15
N GLN A 55 2.13 -6.22 -24.13
CA GLN A 55 2.25 -7.07 -22.94
C GLN A 55 3.26 -6.49 -21.92
N SER A 56 4.36 -5.92 -22.42
CA SER A 56 5.31 -5.16 -21.60
C SER A 56 4.72 -3.85 -21.10
N LEU A 57 3.92 -3.14 -21.89
CA LEU A 57 3.14 -1.98 -21.44
C LEU A 57 2.14 -2.36 -20.33
N HIS A 58 1.34 -3.42 -20.51
CA HIS A 58 0.43 -3.89 -19.46
C HIS A 58 1.16 -4.32 -18.17
N LEU A 59 2.41 -4.79 -18.25
CA LEU A 59 3.25 -5.09 -17.08
C LEU A 59 3.72 -3.80 -16.38
N PHE A 60 4.13 -2.79 -17.15
CA PHE A 60 4.49 -1.46 -16.66
C PHE A 60 3.30 -0.78 -15.97
N ASP A 61 2.10 -0.87 -16.53
CA ASP A 61 0.86 -0.36 -15.92
C ASP A 61 0.55 -1.05 -14.58
N VAL A 62 0.70 -2.38 -14.50
CA VAL A 62 0.50 -3.13 -13.25
C VAL A 62 1.53 -2.74 -12.19
N LEU A 63 2.79 -2.53 -12.56
CA LEU A 63 3.83 -2.06 -11.63
C LEU A 63 3.59 -0.62 -11.15
N ASN A 64 3.11 0.27 -12.02
CA ASN A 64 2.70 1.63 -11.63
C ASN A 64 1.49 1.63 -10.69
N GLU A 65 0.52 0.73 -10.88
CA GLU A 65 -0.64 0.62 -9.99
C GLU A 65 -0.28 -0.02 -8.63
N LEU A 66 0.69 -0.94 -8.61
CA LEU A 66 1.24 -1.45 -7.36
C LEU A 66 2.00 -0.37 -6.58
N LEU A 67 2.66 0.57 -7.28
CA LEU A 67 3.32 1.75 -6.72
C LEU A 67 2.31 2.83 -6.27
N SER A 68 1.29 3.15 -7.07
CA SER A 68 0.24 4.12 -6.74
C SER A 68 -0.53 3.73 -5.48
N GLY A 69 -0.74 2.42 -5.28
CA GLY A 69 -1.35 1.83 -4.10
C GLY A 69 -0.44 1.77 -2.85
N VAL A 70 0.73 2.41 -2.84
CA VAL A 70 1.58 2.55 -1.65
C VAL A 70 1.31 3.91 -1.00
N ALA A 71 0.73 3.90 0.20
CA ALA A 71 0.33 5.11 0.91
C ALA A 71 1.36 5.59 1.95
N SER A 72 1.40 6.91 2.18
CA SER A 72 2.07 7.63 3.28
C SER A 72 3.58 7.37 3.48
N ASP A 73 4.40 8.37 3.17
CA ASP A 73 5.85 8.40 3.46
C ASP A 73 6.21 8.32 4.96
N ASP A 74 5.24 8.59 5.85
CA ASP A 74 5.40 8.58 7.31
C ASP A 74 5.74 7.19 7.89
N ILE A 75 5.59 6.12 7.10
CA ILE A 75 5.82 4.73 7.52
C ILE A 75 7.11 4.21 6.83
N PRO A 76 8.19 3.88 7.56
CA PRO A 76 9.46 3.50 6.93
C PRO A 76 9.40 2.31 5.94
N VAL A 77 8.47 1.36 6.14
CA VAL A 77 8.29 0.21 5.25
C VAL A 77 7.52 0.54 3.95
N THR A 78 6.59 1.50 3.96
CA THR A 78 5.87 1.88 2.73
C THR A 78 6.85 2.53 1.75
N ARG A 79 7.75 3.38 2.23
CA ARG A 79 8.86 3.92 1.42
C ARG A 79 9.74 2.83 0.81
N GLN A 80 10.16 1.83 1.58
CA GLN A 80 10.97 0.72 1.04
C GLN A 80 10.23 -0.07 -0.05
N VAL A 81 8.91 -0.24 0.10
CA VAL A 81 8.04 -0.89 -0.89
C VAL A 81 7.81 -0.02 -2.13
N ALA A 82 7.75 1.31 -1.99
CA ALA A 82 7.73 2.23 -3.12
C ALA A 82 9.06 2.23 -3.90
N ASP A 83 10.20 2.34 -3.18
CA ASP A 83 11.55 2.24 -3.75
C ASP A 83 11.74 0.91 -4.51
N LEU A 84 11.14 -0.19 -4.02
CA LEU A 84 11.13 -1.49 -4.69
C LEU A 84 10.40 -1.46 -6.05
N TYR A 85 9.16 -0.96 -6.13
CA TYR A 85 8.46 -0.93 -7.43
C TYR A 85 9.08 0.08 -8.40
N VAL A 86 9.65 1.19 -7.91
CA VAL A 86 10.47 2.10 -8.72
C VAL A 86 11.69 1.37 -9.31
N PHE A 87 12.38 0.54 -8.52
CA PHE A 87 13.44 -0.33 -9.04
C PHE A 87 12.91 -1.33 -10.08
N LEU A 88 11.76 -2.00 -9.86
CA LEU A 88 11.19 -2.94 -10.84
C LEU A 88 10.80 -2.26 -12.15
N LEU A 89 10.23 -1.04 -12.12
CA LEU A 89 9.92 -0.25 -13.31
C LEU A 89 11.18 0.11 -14.12
N GLN A 90 12.28 0.48 -13.44
CA GLN A 90 13.58 0.72 -14.07
C GLN A 90 14.19 -0.56 -14.65
N HIS A 91 14.08 -1.67 -13.90
CA HIS A 91 14.59 -2.98 -14.30
C HIS A 91 13.86 -3.51 -15.56
N LEU A 92 12.53 -3.40 -15.60
CA LEU A 92 11.72 -3.70 -16.78
C LEU A 92 12.15 -2.87 -17.99
N ASN A 93 12.26 -1.54 -17.85
CA ASN A 93 12.65 -0.67 -18.95
C ASN A 93 14.04 -1.01 -19.50
N LYS A 94 15.01 -1.31 -18.62
CA LYS A 94 16.32 -1.80 -19.04
C LYS A 94 16.20 -3.13 -19.77
N ALA A 95 15.45 -4.11 -19.24
CA ALA A 95 15.27 -5.44 -19.83
C ALA A 95 14.71 -5.38 -21.27
N ILE A 96 13.63 -4.60 -21.49
CA ILE A 96 13.07 -4.35 -22.83
C ILE A 96 14.09 -3.66 -23.75
N THR A 97 14.87 -2.70 -23.21
CA THR A 97 15.84 -1.92 -24.00
C THR A 97 17.03 -2.75 -24.49
N VAL A 98 17.51 -3.71 -23.68
CA VAL A 98 18.62 -4.61 -24.05
C VAL A 98 18.16 -5.92 -24.69
N GLY A 99 16.89 -6.29 -24.55
CA GLY A 99 16.33 -7.56 -25.03
C GLY A 99 16.70 -8.77 -24.18
N ASP A 100 16.84 -8.59 -22.86
CA ASP A 100 17.25 -9.64 -21.93
C ASP A 100 16.04 -10.20 -21.17
N TYR A 101 15.75 -11.48 -21.40
CA TYR A 101 14.65 -12.19 -20.74
C TYR A 101 14.98 -12.55 -19.29
N SER A 102 16.26 -12.69 -18.93
CA SER A 102 16.65 -13.13 -17.59
C SER A 102 16.33 -12.05 -16.56
N MET A 103 16.43 -10.78 -16.94
CA MET A 103 15.94 -9.63 -16.18
C MET A 103 14.41 -9.64 -15.98
N ILE A 104 13.63 -10.19 -16.92
CA ILE A 104 12.17 -10.36 -16.73
C ILE A 104 11.89 -11.53 -15.79
N ASP A 105 12.67 -12.61 -15.87
CA ASP A 105 12.57 -13.77 -14.98
C ASP A 105 13.03 -13.40 -13.53
N GLU A 106 14.00 -12.49 -13.36
CA GLU A 106 14.36 -11.86 -12.08
C GLU A 106 13.22 -11.01 -11.50
N LEU A 107 12.63 -10.13 -12.32
CA LEU A 107 11.49 -9.30 -11.91
C LEU A 107 10.29 -10.16 -11.49
N ARG A 108 10.06 -11.28 -12.19
CA ARG A 108 9.04 -12.28 -11.83
C ARG A 108 9.30 -12.89 -10.45
N LEU A 109 10.53 -13.26 -10.13
CA LEU A 109 10.89 -13.87 -8.84
C LEU A 109 10.60 -12.92 -7.66
N VAL A 110 10.81 -11.62 -7.84
CA VAL A 110 10.43 -10.60 -6.83
C VAL A 110 8.90 -10.56 -6.66
N LEU A 111 8.14 -10.52 -7.76
CA LEU A 111 6.68 -10.55 -7.70
C LEU A 111 6.12 -11.85 -7.10
N GLU A 112 6.77 -13.00 -7.30
CA GLU A 112 6.39 -14.26 -6.65
C GLU A 112 6.61 -14.24 -5.12
N THR A 113 7.68 -13.58 -4.66
CA THR A 113 7.98 -13.36 -3.23
C THR A 113 6.97 -12.39 -2.59
N GLU A 114 6.62 -11.33 -3.30
CA GLU A 114 5.54 -10.42 -2.92
C GLU A 114 4.19 -11.15 -2.86
N ALA A 115 3.86 -11.99 -3.87
CA ALA A 115 2.60 -12.74 -3.89
C ALA A 115 2.47 -13.67 -2.69
N GLU A 116 3.52 -14.37 -2.26
CA GLU A 116 3.48 -15.20 -1.05
C GLU A 116 3.26 -14.35 0.22
N THR A 117 3.91 -13.19 0.31
CA THR A 117 3.69 -12.24 1.40
C THR A 117 2.22 -11.78 1.46
N TRP A 118 1.63 -11.43 0.32
CA TRP A 118 0.22 -11.01 0.24
C TRP A 118 -0.79 -12.16 0.41
N ARG A 119 -0.43 -13.41 0.07
CA ARG A 119 -1.22 -14.61 0.43
C ARG A 119 -1.31 -14.77 1.95
N MET A 120 -0.20 -14.62 2.67
CA MET A 120 -0.18 -14.68 4.14
C MET A 120 -1.06 -13.57 4.76
N VAL A 121 -1.00 -12.34 4.24
CA VAL A 121 -1.87 -11.23 4.68
C VAL A 121 -3.36 -11.54 4.41
N CYS A 122 -3.69 -12.11 3.25
CA CYS A 122 -5.07 -12.53 2.94
C CYS A 122 -5.55 -13.65 3.87
N ALA A 123 -4.70 -14.65 4.18
CA ALA A 123 -5.04 -15.74 5.09
C ALA A 123 -5.27 -15.25 6.52
N GLN A 124 -4.42 -14.36 7.03
CA GLN A 124 -4.62 -13.71 8.34
C GLN A 124 -5.94 -12.93 8.37
N SER A 125 -6.21 -12.13 7.33
CA SER A 125 -7.46 -11.37 7.19
C SER A 125 -8.71 -12.27 7.19
N ALA A 126 -8.65 -13.44 6.55
CA ALA A 126 -9.73 -14.41 6.52
C ALA A 126 -9.92 -15.16 7.86
N SER A 127 -8.85 -15.37 8.64
CA SER A 127 -8.92 -15.96 9.97
C SER A 127 -9.49 -15.03 11.06
N GLY A 128 -9.61 -13.73 10.75
CA GLY A 128 -9.87 -12.65 11.70
C GLY A 128 -11.32 -12.35 12.10
N SER A 129 -12.27 -13.30 11.98
CA SER A 129 -13.60 -13.23 12.63
C SER A 129 -14.33 -14.57 12.55
N PRO A 130 -14.69 -15.15 13.71
CA PRO A 130 -16.09 -15.05 14.15
C PRO A 130 -16.25 -14.41 15.55
N ASP A 131 -17.50 -14.09 15.90
CA ASP A 131 -17.99 -13.67 17.22
C ASP A 131 -17.28 -12.51 17.95
N VAL A 132 -17.64 -11.29 17.53
CA VAL A 132 -17.69 -10.11 18.43
C VAL A 132 -19.08 -9.45 18.41
N PHE A 133 -19.75 -9.39 17.25
CA PHE A 133 -21.05 -8.71 17.10
C PHE A 133 -22.25 -9.42 17.76
N ALA A 134 -22.16 -10.70 18.09
CA ALA A 134 -23.28 -11.46 18.67
C ALA A 134 -23.65 -11.03 20.10
N ASN A 135 -22.73 -10.41 20.85
CA ASN A 135 -22.88 -10.19 22.30
C ASN A 135 -23.55 -8.85 22.68
N SER A 136 -24.13 -8.12 21.73
CA SER A 136 -24.72 -6.77 21.95
C SER A 136 -26.25 -6.70 21.78
N LEU A 137 -26.93 -7.84 21.61
CA LEU A 137 -28.38 -7.92 21.33
C LEU A 137 -29.06 -8.98 22.21
N GLY A 138 -28.94 -8.85 23.54
CA GLY A 138 -29.36 -9.93 24.44
C GLY A 138 -29.55 -9.66 25.94
N LYS A 139 -29.82 -8.42 26.40
CA LYS A 139 -30.39 -8.14 27.74
C LYS A 139 -30.75 -6.66 27.95
N HIS A 140 -31.95 -6.27 27.51
CA HIS A 140 -32.67 -5.15 28.12
C HIS A 140 -34.11 -5.60 28.39
N GLY A 141 -34.38 -5.90 29.67
CA GLY A 141 -35.67 -6.34 30.17
C GLY A 141 -35.93 -5.68 31.52
N GLU A 142 -36.99 -4.88 31.56
CA GLU A 142 -37.67 -4.27 32.70
C GLU A 142 -37.09 -3.02 33.41
N PRO A 143 -37.95 -2.16 34.04
CA PRO A 143 -37.63 -0.75 34.31
C PRO A 143 -37.97 -0.24 35.74
N VAL A 144 -37.65 1.04 36.04
CA VAL A 144 -38.31 1.90 37.08
C VAL A 144 -38.01 1.45 38.56
N ASN A 145 -37.95 2.26 39.63
CA ASN A 145 -37.99 3.70 39.97
C ASN A 145 -37.36 3.84 41.42
N THR A 146 -37.28 4.94 42.21
CA THR A 146 -37.78 6.32 42.20
C THR A 146 -36.89 7.24 43.09
N GLN A 147 -36.51 8.44 42.63
CA GLN A 147 -36.02 9.59 43.45
C GLN A 147 -34.70 9.36 44.27
N THR A 148 -33.92 10.36 44.71
CA THR A 148 -34.24 11.54 45.54
C THR A 148 -33.24 12.70 45.34
N THR A 149 -33.53 13.87 45.91
CA THR A 149 -32.89 15.19 45.70
C THR A 149 -31.55 15.42 46.40
N SER A 150 -30.80 16.45 45.93
CA SER A 150 -30.09 17.51 46.71
C SER A 150 -28.81 17.99 45.95
N THR A 151 -28.82 19.13 45.23
CA THR A 151 -28.60 20.52 45.69
C THR A 151 -27.12 20.95 45.80
N ARG A 152 -26.81 22.15 45.24
CA ARG A 152 -25.60 23.00 45.44
C ARG A 152 -24.33 22.75 44.60
N ALA A 153 -24.24 23.49 43.49
CA ALA A 153 -23.02 24.26 43.12
C ALA A 153 -23.09 25.64 43.86
N PRO A 154 -22.05 26.53 43.94
CA PRO A 154 -21.19 26.91 42.80
C PRO A 154 -19.69 27.25 43.06
N ALA A 155 -18.89 27.10 41.99
CA ALA A 155 -17.79 28.00 41.59
C ALA A 155 -16.53 28.08 42.54
N PRO A 156 -15.54 29.00 42.35
CA PRO A 156 -14.25 28.54 41.83
C PRO A 156 -12.99 29.04 42.58
N ASN A 157 -11.88 28.30 42.49
CA ASN A 157 -10.53 28.82 42.72
C ASN A 157 -9.79 28.85 41.36
N ALA A 158 -9.46 29.98 40.75
CA ALA A 158 -8.72 31.18 41.21
C ALA A 158 -7.20 31.04 40.99
N TYR A 159 -6.65 31.99 40.23
CA TYR A 159 -5.26 32.05 39.79
C TYR A 159 -4.29 32.20 40.97
N ARG A 160 -3.09 31.60 40.84
CA ARG A 160 -1.89 32.06 41.53
C ARG A 160 -0.82 32.40 40.50
N ALA A 161 -0.32 33.62 40.53
CA ALA A 161 0.64 34.13 39.55
C ALA A 161 2.08 34.13 40.10
N GLN A 162 3.03 33.76 39.23
CA GLN A 162 4.35 34.40 39.03
C GLN A 162 5.35 34.45 40.22
N PRO A 163 6.66 34.77 40.03
CA PRO A 163 7.28 35.47 38.88
C PRO A 163 8.49 34.80 38.20
N ALA A 164 8.93 35.43 37.10
CA ALA A 164 10.26 35.25 36.50
C ALA A 164 11.28 36.22 37.13
N PRO A 165 12.57 36.10 36.78
CA PRO A 165 13.25 37.29 36.26
C PRO A 165 14.17 37.05 35.04
N HIS A 166 14.60 38.18 34.47
CA HIS A 166 15.67 38.40 33.47
C HIS A 166 17.02 37.69 33.78
N ARG A 167 18.00 37.59 32.87
CA ARG A 167 18.21 38.14 31.50
C ARG A 167 18.65 36.96 30.57
N SER A 168 19.36 37.01 29.44
CA SER A 168 20.18 38.02 28.72
C SER A 168 19.96 37.95 27.21
N GLU A 169 20.28 39.03 26.49
CA GLU A 169 20.65 38.96 25.07
C GLU A 169 22.03 38.30 24.88
N ASP A 170 22.25 37.61 23.75
CA ASP A 170 23.32 38.00 22.82
C ASP A 170 23.21 37.32 21.42
N ARG A 171 23.66 38.02 20.37
CA ARG A 171 23.65 37.61 18.95
C ARG A 171 24.51 38.62 18.14
N PRO A 172 25.17 38.27 17.02
CA PRO A 172 25.70 36.98 16.54
C PRO A 172 27.25 37.02 16.36
N THR A 173 27.86 35.94 15.87
CA THR A 173 29.19 36.02 15.20
C THR A 173 29.18 35.30 13.87
N LEU A 174 29.72 35.96 12.84
CA LEU A 174 30.00 35.38 11.52
C LEU A 174 31.47 34.95 11.44
N SER A 175 31.72 33.74 10.94
CA SER A 175 32.95 33.32 10.25
C SER A 175 32.64 32.02 9.49
N SER A 176 32.92 31.86 8.19
CA SER A 176 34.12 32.12 7.37
C SER A 176 35.10 30.94 7.37
N SER A 177 35.76 30.74 6.22
CA SER A 177 36.46 29.51 5.77
C SER A 177 35.49 28.38 5.35
N LEU A 178 35.36 28.01 4.07
CA LEU A 178 36.18 28.26 2.87
C LEU A 178 37.60 27.68 2.99
N ASN A 179 37.78 26.47 2.42
CA ASN A 179 39.08 25.95 2.00
C ASN A 179 38.88 25.04 0.78
N LEU A 180 39.67 25.29 -0.27
CA LEU A 180 39.61 24.62 -1.57
C LEU A 180 41.05 24.40 -2.05
N GLN A 181 41.60 23.21 -1.81
CA GLN A 181 42.80 22.70 -2.49
C GLN A 181 42.99 21.22 -2.19
N GLY A 182 43.55 20.50 -3.17
CA GLY A 182 43.65 19.04 -3.26
C GLY A 182 43.65 18.63 -4.73
#